data_AF-C0KKI6-F1
#
_entry.id   AF-C0KKI6-F1
#
_cell.length_a   1.000
_cell.length_b   1.000
_cell.length_c   1.000
_cell.angle_alpha   90.00
_cell.angle_beta   90.00
_cell.angle_gamma   90.00
#
_symmetry.space_group_name_H-M   'P 1'
#
loop_
_entity.id
_entity.type
_entity.pdbx_description
1 polymer ?
#
loop_
_entity_poly.entity_id
_entity_poly.type
_entity_poly.pdbx_seq_one_letter_code
_entity_poly.pdbx_strand_id
1 'polypeptide(L)'
;DGSNDGPALQNDDVGFAMGISGTDVAKEASDIILTDDNFTSIVKAVMWGRNVYDSIAKFLQFQLTVNVVAVLVAFFGACIINDSPLKAIQMLWVNLIMDTLASLALATELPTDELLLRKPYGRTKPLISRTMAKNIFLHAAYQLTVIAVLLFKGPDLLGVDDGIADVDNAHAPPSAHFTMIFNTFVMMTLFNEINARKIHNQQNITDGIFSNPIFIGIWFGHLLGRLYSLIWEV
;
A
#
# COMPACT_ATOMS: atom_id res chain seq x y z
N ASP A 1 29.04 24.99 -13.18
CA ASP A 1 28.05 25.89 -12.54
C ASP A 1 28.45 27.34 -12.72
N GLY A 2 28.45 27.77 -13.98
CA GLY A 2 28.56 29.17 -14.39
C GLY A 2 27.20 29.71 -14.85
N SER A 3 27.12 31.02 -15.05
CA SER A 3 25.93 31.69 -15.62
C SER A 3 25.50 31.12 -16.98
N ASN A 4 26.43 30.53 -17.73
CA ASN A 4 26.16 29.93 -19.03
C ASN A 4 25.47 28.56 -18.94
N ASP A 5 25.44 27.94 -17.75
CA ASP A 5 24.81 26.63 -17.54
C ASP A 5 23.28 26.76 -17.34
N GLY A 6 22.77 27.97 -17.08
CA GLY A 6 21.36 28.24 -16.79
C GLY A 6 20.39 27.69 -17.84
N PRO A 7 20.56 27.97 -19.15
CA PRO A 7 19.68 27.42 -20.18
C PRO A 7 19.73 25.89 -20.30
N ALA A 8 20.86 25.25 -19.95
CA ALA A 8 20.96 23.79 -19.97
C ALA A 8 20.23 23.20 -18.76
N LEU A 9 20.50 23.72 -17.56
CA LEU A 9 19.84 23.30 -16.33
C LEU A 9 18.31 23.41 -16.40
N GLN A 10 17.80 24.44 -17.07
CA GLN A 10 16.36 24.65 -17.24
C GLN A 10 15.72 23.72 -18.28
N ASN A 11 16.50 23.16 -19.22
CA ASN A 11 15.99 22.22 -20.24
C ASN A 11 16.15 20.76 -19.83
N ASP A 12 16.98 20.47 -18.82
CA ASP A 12 17.18 19.12 -18.31
C ASP A 12 15.96 18.65 -17.50
N ASP A 13 15.76 17.33 -17.40
CA ASP A 13 14.66 16.78 -16.61
C ASP A 13 14.83 17.04 -15.09
N VAL A 14 16.08 17.11 -14.62
CA VAL A 14 16.46 17.45 -13.24
C VAL A 14 17.85 18.11 -13.26
N GLY A 15 17.92 19.40 -12.95
CA GLY A 15 19.18 20.17 -12.85
C GLY A 15 19.78 20.18 -11.44
N PHE A 16 21.11 20.05 -11.33
CA PHE A 16 21.85 20.18 -10.08
C PHE A 16 22.74 21.43 -10.10
N ALA A 17 22.78 22.20 -9.01
CA ALA A 17 23.72 23.29 -8.82
C ALA A 17 24.50 23.19 -7.49
N MET A 18 25.73 23.69 -7.48
CA MET A 18 26.65 23.82 -6.35
C MET A 18 26.21 25.01 -5.49
N GLY A 19 26.00 24.76 -4.20
CA GLY A 19 25.51 25.76 -3.25
C GLY A 19 26.56 26.79 -2.86
N ILE A 20 27.85 26.40 -2.79
CA ILE A 20 28.94 27.29 -2.38
C ILE A 20 29.59 27.92 -3.62
N SER A 21 30.01 27.10 -4.58
CA SER A 21 30.80 27.55 -5.74
C SER A 21 29.97 27.96 -6.95
N GLY A 22 28.67 27.64 -6.99
CA GLY A 22 27.78 27.94 -8.11
C GLY A 22 27.33 29.40 -8.14
N THR A 23 27.12 29.93 -9.35
CA THR A 23 26.52 31.27 -9.54
C THR A 23 25.05 31.29 -9.16
N ASP A 24 24.53 32.44 -8.75
CA ASP A 24 23.10 32.58 -8.39
C ASP A 24 22.18 32.24 -9.57
N VAL A 25 22.61 32.58 -10.79
CA VAL A 25 21.91 32.21 -12.04
C VAL A 25 21.80 30.70 -12.21
N ALA A 26 22.85 29.94 -11.88
CA ALA A 26 22.81 28.48 -11.96
C ALA A 26 21.94 27.88 -10.84
N LYS A 27 21.96 28.46 -9.64
CA LYS A 27 21.12 28.02 -8.51
C LYS A 27 19.64 28.25 -8.79
N GLU A 28 19.27 29.42 -9.31
CA GLU A 28 17.88 29.73 -9.68
C GLU A 28 17.36 28.88 -10.84
N ALA A 29 18.23 28.48 -11.76
CA ALA A 29 17.87 27.62 -12.89
C ALA A 29 17.83 26.12 -12.56
N SER A 30 18.27 25.70 -11.37
CA SER A 30 18.38 24.29 -10.96
C SER A 30 17.22 23.82 -10.07
N ASP A 31 16.91 22.52 -10.11
CA ASP A 31 15.88 21.90 -9.26
C ASP A 31 16.43 21.48 -7.88
N ILE A 32 17.71 21.11 -7.81
CA ILE A 32 18.36 20.62 -6.60
C ILE A 32 19.69 21.34 -6.38
N ILE A 33 19.84 21.96 -5.21
CA ILE A 33 21.07 22.64 -4.80
C ILE A 33 21.86 21.76 -3.82
N LEU A 34 23.12 21.47 -4.15
CA LEU A 34 24.07 20.76 -3.30
C LEU A 34 24.66 21.73 -2.28
N THR A 35 24.23 21.63 -1.02
CA THR A 35 24.67 22.56 0.03
C THR A 35 26.13 22.39 0.44
N ASP A 36 26.73 21.23 0.15
CA ASP A 36 28.09 20.85 0.55
C ASP A 36 29.09 20.75 -0.63
N ASP A 37 28.68 21.13 -1.85
CA ASP A 37 29.44 21.02 -3.09
C ASP A 37 30.07 19.61 -3.34
N ASN A 38 29.46 18.56 -2.76
CA ASN A 38 29.97 17.20 -2.85
C ASN A 38 29.19 16.37 -3.88
N PHE A 39 29.89 15.83 -4.88
CA PHE A 39 29.29 14.93 -5.87
C PHE A 39 28.66 13.66 -5.25
N THR A 40 29.10 13.25 -4.05
CA THR A 40 28.49 12.14 -3.30
C THR A 40 27.00 12.41 -2.99
N SER A 41 26.62 13.68 -2.82
CA SER A 41 25.23 14.09 -2.58
C SER A 41 24.33 13.80 -3.80
N ILE A 42 24.88 13.80 -5.01
CA ILE A 42 24.16 13.37 -6.23
C ILE A 42 23.84 11.88 -6.16
N VAL A 43 24.80 11.04 -5.76
CA VAL A 43 24.59 9.59 -5.61
C VAL A 43 23.50 9.31 -4.57
N LYS A 44 23.53 10.04 -3.45
CA LYS A 44 22.48 9.96 -2.41
C LYS A 44 21.12 10.40 -2.95
N ALA A 45 21.04 11.48 -3.72
CA ALA A 45 19.80 11.95 -4.33
C ALA A 45 19.21 10.90 -5.30
N VAL A 46 20.05 10.26 -6.13
CA VAL A 46 19.63 9.17 -7.02
C VAL A 46 19.13 7.97 -6.21
N MET A 47 19.81 7.61 -5.12
CA MET A 47 19.39 6.53 -4.24
C MET A 47 18.02 6.80 -3.60
N TRP A 48 17.78 8.02 -3.12
CA TRP A 48 16.48 8.45 -2.60
C TRP A 48 15.39 8.47 -3.67
N GLY A 49 15.68 8.95 -4.88
CA GLY A 49 14.73 8.91 -6.00
C GLY A 49 14.32 7.48 -6.37
N ARG A 50 15.27 6.54 -6.38
CA ARG A 50 14.99 5.11 -6.59
C ARG A 50 14.13 4.51 -5.47
N ASN A 51 14.35 4.95 -4.22
CA ASN A 51 13.58 4.50 -3.07
C ASN A 51 12.12 5.00 -3.13
N VAL A 52 11.91 6.29 -3.44
CA VAL A 52 10.57 6.87 -3.60
C VAL A 52 9.76 6.12 -4.65
N TYR A 53 10.37 5.80 -5.81
CA TYR A 53 9.70 5.02 -6.84
C TYR A 53 9.26 3.63 -6.34
N ASP A 54 10.14 2.93 -5.63
CA ASP A 54 9.82 1.62 -5.06
C ASP A 54 8.71 1.71 -4.02
N SER A 55 8.76 2.72 -3.15
CA SER A 55 7.73 2.95 -2.14
C SER A 55 6.35 3.21 -2.75
N ILE A 56 6.28 4.01 -3.81
CA ILE A 56 5.02 4.23 -4.58
C ILE A 56 4.51 2.92 -5.15
N ALA A 57 5.40 2.10 -5.74
CA ALA A 57 5.00 0.82 -6.31
C ALA A 57 4.53 -0.19 -5.24
N LYS A 58 5.14 -0.21 -4.04
CA LYS A 58 4.71 -1.04 -2.89
C LYS A 58 3.30 -0.65 -2.45
N PHE A 59 3.09 0.66 -2.26
CA PHE A 59 1.79 1.22 -1.91
C PHE A 59 0.72 0.87 -2.95
N LEU A 60 1.00 1.07 -4.24
CA LEU A 60 0.06 0.72 -5.29
C LEU A 60 -0.27 -0.78 -5.31
N GLN A 61 0.67 -1.66 -5.00
CA GLN A 61 0.43 -3.10 -4.97
C GLN A 61 -0.57 -3.44 -3.87
N PHE A 62 -0.37 -2.85 -2.69
CA PHE A 62 -1.28 -2.99 -1.57
C PHE A 62 -2.66 -2.42 -1.90
N GLN A 63 -2.73 -1.14 -2.26
CA GLN A 63 -3.98 -0.41 -2.50
C GLN A 63 -4.84 -1.05 -3.59
N LEU A 64 -4.22 -1.45 -4.71
CA LEU A 64 -4.95 -2.08 -5.81
C LEU A 64 -5.49 -3.46 -5.40
N THR A 65 -4.76 -4.21 -4.59
CA THR A 65 -5.25 -5.52 -4.10
C THR A 65 -6.49 -5.34 -3.24
N VAL A 66 -6.46 -4.42 -2.27
CA VAL A 66 -7.59 -4.14 -1.36
C VAL A 66 -8.81 -3.67 -2.16
N ASN A 67 -8.62 -2.71 -3.07
CA ASN A 67 -9.71 -2.19 -3.91
C ASN A 67 -10.33 -3.25 -4.82
N VAL A 68 -9.52 -4.08 -5.47
CA VAL A 68 -10.03 -5.15 -6.35
C VAL A 68 -10.86 -6.15 -5.54
N VAL A 69 -10.37 -6.59 -4.37
CA VAL A 69 -11.11 -7.52 -3.53
C VAL A 69 -12.40 -6.90 -3.04
N ALA A 70 -12.35 -5.68 -2.52
CA ALA A 70 -13.51 -5.02 -1.94
C ALA A 70 -14.62 -4.78 -2.97
N VAL A 71 -14.26 -4.37 -4.19
CA VAL A 71 -15.23 -4.21 -5.30
C VAL A 71 -15.83 -5.55 -5.71
N LEU A 72 -15.00 -6.60 -5.85
CA LEU A 72 -15.49 -7.91 -6.25
C LEU A 72 -16.37 -8.56 -5.18
N VAL A 73 -16.03 -8.43 -3.89
CA VAL A 73 -16.86 -8.90 -2.78
C VAL A 73 -18.21 -8.18 -2.76
N ALA A 74 -18.22 -6.86 -2.89
CA ALA A 74 -19.46 -6.09 -2.93
C ALA A 74 -20.33 -6.48 -4.14
N PHE A 75 -19.71 -6.64 -5.32
CA PHE A 75 -20.40 -7.05 -6.54
C PHE A 75 -21.01 -8.45 -6.43
N PHE A 76 -20.21 -9.46 -6.05
CA PHE A 76 -20.70 -10.84 -5.93
C PHE A 76 -21.69 -11.00 -4.77
N GLY A 77 -21.49 -10.29 -3.66
CA GLY A 77 -22.46 -10.22 -2.56
C GLY A 77 -23.81 -9.73 -3.06
N ALA A 78 -23.84 -8.55 -3.69
CA ALA A 78 -25.06 -7.97 -4.23
C ALA A 78 -25.75 -8.88 -5.26
N CYS A 79 -25.00 -9.60 -6.10
CA CYS A 79 -25.59 -10.52 -7.07
C CYS A 79 -26.18 -11.80 -6.47
N ILE A 80 -25.64 -12.31 -5.35
CA ILE A 80 -26.01 -13.64 -4.81
C ILE A 80 -26.99 -13.51 -3.64
N ILE A 81 -26.76 -12.56 -2.73
CA ILE A 81 -27.56 -12.38 -1.51
C ILE A 81 -28.39 -11.08 -1.52
N ASN A 82 -28.41 -10.33 -2.63
CA ASN A 82 -29.08 -9.02 -2.77
C ASN A 82 -28.62 -7.93 -1.78
N ASP A 83 -27.54 -8.17 -1.05
CA ASP A 83 -26.89 -7.21 -0.14
C ASP A 83 -25.35 -7.41 -0.16
N SER A 84 -24.60 -6.45 0.38
CA SER A 84 -23.14 -6.55 0.46
C SER A 84 -22.72 -7.04 1.85
N PRO A 85 -21.85 -8.08 1.95
CA PRO A 85 -21.31 -8.52 3.24
C PRO A 85 -20.38 -7.47 3.88
N LEU A 86 -20.00 -6.43 3.13
CA LEU A 86 -19.23 -5.28 3.59
C LEU A 86 -20.12 -4.04 3.59
N LYS A 87 -20.39 -3.48 4.78
CA LYS A 87 -21.22 -2.27 4.91
C LYS A 87 -20.46 -1.04 4.42
N ALA A 88 -21.19 -0.03 3.94
CA ALA A 88 -20.59 1.22 3.43
C ALA A 88 -19.68 1.93 4.46
N ILE A 89 -20.05 1.92 5.74
CA ILE A 89 -19.24 2.52 6.82
C ILE A 89 -17.94 1.74 7.05
N GLN A 90 -17.99 0.41 6.99
CA GLN A 90 -16.81 -0.46 7.12
C GLN A 90 -15.83 -0.23 5.96
N MET A 91 -16.37 -0.09 4.75
CA MET A 91 -15.60 0.24 3.55
C MET A 91 -14.96 1.63 3.63
N LEU A 92 -15.67 2.62 4.18
CA LEU A 92 -15.13 3.95 4.42
C LEU A 92 -13.96 3.90 5.41
N TRP A 93 -14.08 3.13 6.49
CA TRP A 93 -13.02 2.96 7.47
C TRP A 93 -11.75 2.35 6.85
N VAL A 94 -11.90 1.32 6.00
CA VAL A 94 -10.77 0.72 5.28
C VAL A 94 -10.08 1.76 4.38
N ASN A 95 -10.83 2.44 3.51
CA ASN A 95 -10.26 3.39 2.56
C ASN A 95 -9.67 4.66 3.22
N LEU A 96 -10.25 5.12 4.32
CA LEU A 96 -9.84 6.39 4.94
C LEU A 96 -8.75 6.21 6.00
N ILE A 97 -8.83 5.16 6.80
CA ILE A 97 -7.92 4.98 7.94
C ILE A 97 -6.84 3.96 7.60
N MET A 98 -7.23 2.75 7.18
CA MET A 98 -6.27 1.69 6.92
C MET A 98 -5.34 2.04 5.75
N ASP A 99 -5.90 2.48 4.63
CA ASP A 99 -5.12 2.75 3.42
C ASP A 99 -4.20 3.98 3.58
N THR A 100 -4.65 5.03 4.27
CA THR A 100 -3.82 6.23 4.48
C THR A 100 -2.64 5.92 5.39
N LEU A 101 -2.86 5.20 6.49
CA LEU A 101 -1.79 4.79 7.39
C LEU A 101 -0.86 3.75 6.76
N ALA A 102 -1.39 2.78 6.01
CA ALA A 102 -0.58 1.81 5.26
C ALA A 102 0.29 2.51 4.20
N SER A 103 -0.24 3.55 3.53
CA SER A 103 0.54 4.36 2.59
C SER A 103 1.72 5.02 3.28
N LEU A 104 1.53 5.55 4.50
CA LEU A 104 2.60 6.15 5.30
C LEU A 104 3.62 5.11 5.75
N ALA A 105 3.17 3.93 6.17
CA ALA A 105 4.03 2.82 6.59
C ALA A 105 4.94 2.34 5.45
N LEU A 106 4.40 2.20 4.24
CA LEU A 106 5.14 1.77 3.05
C LEU A 106 6.00 2.88 2.44
N ALA A 107 5.58 4.15 2.58
CA ALA A 107 6.34 5.31 2.09
C ALA A 107 7.60 5.63 2.91
N THR A 108 7.62 5.25 4.19
CA THR A 108 8.70 5.60 5.14
C THR A 108 9.85 4.59 5.18
N GLU A 109 9.91 3.64 4.25
CA GLU A 109 11.07 2.74 4.16
C GLU A 109 12.34 3.50 3.75
N LEU A 110 13.44 3.19 4.43
CA LEU A 110 14.74 3.81 4.16
C LEU A 110 15.40 3.21 2.92
N PRO A 111 16.15 4.02 2.15
CA PRO A 111 16.92 3.53 1.01
C PRO A 111 18.00 2.52 1.44
N THR A 112 18.23 1.52 0.60
CA THR A 112 19.30 0.52 0.77
C THR A 112 20.29 0.59 -0.40
N ASP A 113 21.57 0.28 -0.16
CA ASP A 113 22.61 0.32 -1.20
C ASP A 113 22.33 -0.66 -2.37
N GLU A 114 21.56 -1.72 -2.13
CA GLU A 114 21.08 -2.63 -3.18
C GLU A 114 20.32 -1.91 -4.31
N LEU A 115 19.69 -0.77 -4.00
CA LEU A 115 18.98 0.05 -4.98
C LEU A 115 19.92 0.60 -6.06
N LEU A 116 21.23 0.72 -5.78
CA LEU A 116 22.23 1.21 -6.72
C LEU A 116 22.76 0.12 -7.67
N LEU A 117 22.65 -1.16 -7.27
CA LEU A 117 23.16 -2.30 -8.05
C LEU A 117 22.30 -2.63 -9.29
N ARG A 118 21.05 -2.17 -9.32
CA ARG A 118 20.13 -2.39 -10.44
C ARG A 118 20.22 -1.31 -11.52
N LYS A 119 19.88 -1.69 -12.76
CA LYS A 119 19.72 -0.74 -13.88
C LYS A 119 18.57 0.25 -13.60
N PRO A 120 18.66 1.51 -14.07
CA PRO A 120 17.60 2.50 -13.91
C PRO A 120 16.30 2.05 -14.60
N TYR A 121 15.17 2.52 -14.08
CA TYR A 121 13.87 2.29 -14.72
C TYR A 121 13.82 3.03 -16.06
N GLY A 122 13.30 2.37 -17.10
CA GLY A 122 13.07 3.00 -18.39
C GLY A 122 11.85 3.93 -18.36
N ARG A 123 11.92 5.06 -19.06
CA ARG A 123 10.83 6.08 -19.10
C ARG A 123 9.48 5.53 -19.58
N THR A 124 9.49 4.50 -20.41
CA THR A 124 8.29 3.89 -21.01
C THR A 124 7.82 2.63 -20.30
N LYS A 125 8.48 2.23 -19.21
CA LYS A 125 8.10 1.01 -18.49
C LYS A 125 6.81 1.27 -17.70
N PRO A 126 5.80 0.38 -17.76
CA PRO A 126 4.59 0.55 -16.98
C PRO A 126 4.90 0.50 -15.48
N LEU A 127 4.24 1.35 -14.71
CA LEU A 127 4.37 1.42 -13.25
C LEU A 127 3.94 0.09 -12.60
N ILE A 128 2.85 -0.49 -13.10
CA ILE A 128 2.41 -1.84 -12.70
C ILE A 128 3.17 -2.87 -13.53
N SER A 129 4.14 -3.52 -12.88
CA SER A 129 4.89 -4.61 -13.50
C SER A 129 4.04 -5.89 -13.62
N ARG A 130 4.41 -6.80 -14.52
CA ARG A 130 3.74 -8.11 -14.65
C ARG A 130 3.79 -8.92 -13.34
N THR A 131 4.90 -8.82 -12.60
CA THR A 131 5.07 -9.48 -11.30
C THR A 131 4.12 -8.89 -10.25
N MET A 132 4.01 -7.56 -10.20
CA MET A 132 3.07 -6.86 -9.32
C MET A 132 1.62 -7.22 -9.64
N ALA A 133 1.24 -7.23 -10.93
CA ALA A 133 -0.09 -7.67 -11.35
C ALA A 133 -0.37 -9.13 -10.95
N LYS A 134 0.59 -10.04 -11.13
CA LYS A 134 0.47 -11.43 -10.68
C LYS A 134 0.23 -11.51 -9.17
N ASN A 135 0.98 -10.75 -8.37
CA ASN A 135 0.81 -10.72 -6.92
C ASN A 135 -0.59 -10.19 -6.54
N ILE A 136 -1.03 -9.09 -7.15
CA ILE A 136 -2.37 -8.51 -6.93
C ILE A 136 -3.46 -9.56 -7.20
N PHE A 137 -3.44 -10.19 -8.38
CA PHE A 137 -4.46 -11.18 -8.74
C PHE A 137 -4.41 -12.44 -7.88
N LEU A 138 -3.22 -12.91 -7.50
CA LEU A 138 -3.07 -14.08 -6.63
C LEU A 138 -3.64 -13.82 -5.22
N HIS A 139 -3.26 -12.69 -4.63
CA HIS A 139 -3.78 -12.29 -3.31
C HIS A 139 -5.29 -12.00 -3.37
N ALA A 140 -5.76 -11.36 -4.44
CA ALA A 140 -7.19 -11.12 -4.62
C ALA A 140 -7.99 -12.42 -4.73
N ALA A 141 -7.54 -13.37 -5.54
CA ALA A 141 -8.18 -14.68 -5.67
C ALA A 141 -8.20 -15.45 -4.34
N TYR A 142 -7.10 -15.40 -3.58
CA TYR A 142 -7.03 -15.98 -2.23
C TYR A 142 -8.07 -15.35 -1.30
N GLN A 143 -8.09 -14.02 -1.17
CA GLN A 143 -9.03 -13.33 -0.27
C GLN A 143 -10.49 -13.56 -0.68
N LEU A 144 -10.79 -13.52 -1.98
CA LEU A 144 -12.13 -13.82 -2.50
C LEU A 144 -12.57 -15.24 -2.19
N THR A 145 -11.67 -16.22 -2.31
CA THR A 145 -11.98 -17.62 -2.00
C THR A 145 -12.30 -17.78 -0.52
N VAL A 146 -11.49 -17.18 0.37
CA VAL A 146 -11.72 -17.23 1.82
C VAL A 146 -13.04 -16.54 2.18
N ILE A 147 -13.31 -15.35 1.65
CA ILE A 147 -14.55 -14.62 1.91
C ILE A 147 -15.76 -15.37 1.37
N ALA A 148 -15.68 -15.98 0.18
CA ALA A 148 -16.77 -16.77 -0.36
C ALA A 148 -17.05 -18.03 0.49
N VAL A 149 -16.00 -18.72 0.95
CA VAL A 149 -16.16 -19.87 1.87
C VAL A 149 -16.80 -19.43 3.18
N LEU A 150 -16.37 -18.31 3.76
CA LEU A 150 -16.97 -17.77 4.97
C LEU A 150 -18.42 -17.33 4.72
N LEU A 151 -18.72 -16.70 3.59
CA LEU A 151 -20.09 -16.26 3.27
C LEU A 151 -21.07 -17.44 3.17
N PHE A 152 -20.69 -18.54 2.51
CA PHE A 152 -21.61 -19.67 2.27
C PHE A 152 -21.54 -20.79 3.30
N LYS A 153 -20.39 -20.99 3.94
CA LYS A 153 -20.16 -22.07 4.93
C LYS A 153 -19.75 -21.56 6.31
N GLY A 154 -19.69 -20.25 6.51
CA GLY A 154 -19.35 -19.62 7.79
C GLY A 154 -20.24 -20.07 8.94
N PRO A 155 -21.58 -20.12 8.80
CA PRO A 155 -22.47 -20.53 9.88
C PRO A 155 -22.16 -21.94 10.39
N ASP A 156 -22.01 -22.90 9.47
CA ASP A 156 -21.70 -24.30 9.78
C ASP A 156 -20.28 -24.49 10.33
N LEU A 157 -19.31 -23.73 9.82
CA LEU A 157 -17.90 -23.85 10.18
C LEU A 157 -17.56 -23.21 11.53
N LEU A 158 -18.19 -22.07 11.82
CA LEU A 158 -17.92 -21.26 13.00
C LEU A 158 -18.96 -21.46 14.11
N GLY A 159 -20.07 -22.15 13.84
CA GLY A 159 -21.16 -22.36 14.79
C GLY A 159 -21.87 -21.07 15.17
N VAL A 160 -22.03 -20.15 14.20
CA VAL A 160 -22.62 -18.82 14.37
C VAL A 160 -23.93 -18.75 13.60
N ASP A 161 -24.90 -17.98 14.10
CA ASP A 161 -26.19 -17.76 13.43
C ASP A 161 -26.00 -17.22 12.01
N ASP A 162 -26.83 -17.72 11.09
CA ASP A 162 -26.72 -17.36 9.67
C ASP A 162 -27.18 -15.93 9.41
N GLY A 163 -26.19 -15.03 9.26
CA GLY A 163 -26.43 -13.65 8.88
C GLY A 163 -27.17 -13.46 7.56
N ILE A 164 -27.14 -14.42 6.63
CA ILE A 164 -27.85 -14.32 5.35
C ILE A 164 -29.37 -14.44 5.55
N ALA A 165 -29.82 -15.29 6.48
CA ALA A 165 -31.23 -15.48 6.77
C ALA A 165 -31.91 -14.22 7.35
N ASP A 166 -31.12 -13.34 7.95
CA ASP A 166 -31.59 -12.10 8.58
C ASP A 166 -31.41 -10.84 7.71
N VAL A 167 -30.93 -10.97 6.46
CA VAL A 167 -30.68 -9.83 5.56
C VAL A 167 -31.95 -9.00 5.30
N ASP A 168 -33.12 -9.65 5.18
CA ASP A 168 -34.40 -8.97 4.95
C ASP A 168 -35.03 -8.39 6.24
N ASN A 169 -34.51 -8.74 7.42
CA ASN A 169 -35.03 -8.30 8.71
C ASN A 169 -34.35 -7.00 9.16
N ALA A 170 -34.95 -5.86 8.84
CA ALA A 170 -34.44 -4.53 9.24
C ALA A 170 -34.25 -4.32 10.77
N HIS A 171 -34.81 -5.20 11.62
CA HIS A 171 -34.69 -5.16 13.08
C HIS A 171 -33.81 -6.29 13.65
N ALA A 172 -33.17 -7.11 12.80
CA ALA A 172 -32.27 -8.15 13.28
C ALA A 172 -31.04 -7.51 13.95
N PRO A 173 -30.53 -8.12 15.04
CA PRO A 173 -29.30 -7.66 15.67
C PRO A 173 -28.13 -7.74 14.68
N PRO A 174 -27.04 -6.97 14.90
CA PRO A 174 -25.84 -7.06 14.07
C PRO A 174 -25.37 -8.52 13.96
N SER A 175 -25.37 -9.06 12.75
CA SER A 175 -24.98 -10.46 12.57
C SER A 175 -23.50 -10.65 12.87
N ALA A 176 -23.21 -11.50 13.85
CA ALA A 176 -21.86 -11.95 14.15
C ALA A 176 -21.18 -12.58 12.92
N HIS A 177 -21.95 -13.19 12.00
CA HIS A 177 -21.45 -13.76 10.76
C HIS A 177 -20.79 -12.69 9.85
N PHE A 178 -21.47 -11.56 9.59
CA PHE A 178 -20.89 -10.48 8.78
C PHE A 178 -19.73 -9.76 9.49
N THR A 179 -19.79 -9.61 10.81
CA THR A 179 -18.67 -9.07 11.60
C THR A 179 -17.42 -9.95 11.48
N MET A 180 -17.57 -11.28 11.47
CA MET A 180 -16.46 -12.23 11.28
C MET A 180 -15.89 -12.17 9.86
N ILE A 181 -16.73 -12.01 8.83
CA ILE A 181 -16.28 -11.82 7.45
C ILE A 181 -15.46 -10.54 7.34
N PHE A 182 -15.98 -9.42 7.87
CA PHE A 182 -15.26 -8.15 7.85
C PHE A 182 -13.95 -8.23 8.63
N ASN A 183 -13.94 -8.87 9.80
CA ASN A 183 -12.73 -9.06 10.58
C ASN A 183 -11.67 -9.88 9.84
N THR A 184 -12.09 -10.96 9.18
CA THR A 184 -11.18 -11.80 8.39
C THR A 184 -10.62 -11.04 7.21
N PHE A 185 -11.46 -10.24 6.52
CA PHE A 185 -11.02 -9.37 5.44
C PHE A 185 -9.95 -8.36 5.90
N VAL A 186 -10.19 -7.65 7.00
CA VAL A 186 -9.23 -6.69 7.57
C VAL A 186 -7.92 -7.38 7.95
N MET A 187 -7.97 -8.55 8.60
CA MET A 187 -6.78 -9.29 8.99
C MET A 187 -5.99 -9.77 7.76
N MET A 188 -6.66 -10.31 6.74
CA MET A 188 -6.00 -10.70 5.49
C MET A 188 -5.34 -9.51 4.79
N THR A 189 -5.97 -8.34 4.80
CA THR A 189 -5.40 -7.11 4.26
C THR A 189 -4.17 -6.66 5.04
N LEU A 190 -4.22 -6.71 6.37
CA LEU A 190 -3.10 -6.36 7.25
C LEU A 190 -1.89 -7.30 7.07
N PHE A 191 -2.11 -8.58 6.79
CA PHE A 191 -1.02 -9.49 6.39
C PHE A 191 -0.54 -9.25 4.95
N ASN A 192 -1.44 -8.85 4.05
CA ASN A 192 -1.07 -8.45 2.69
C ASN A 192 -0.17 -7.20 2.68
N GLU A 193 -0.32 -6.29 3.64
CA GLU A 193 0.56 -5.12 3.83
C GLU A 193 2.03 -5.54 3.97
N ILE A 194 2.29 -6.59 4.76
CA ILE A 194 3.64 -7.15 4.92
C ILE A 194 4.17 -7.71 3.60
N ASN A 195 3.34 -8.48 2.87
CA ASN A 195 3.71 -9.06 1.59
C ASN A 195 3.98 -7.98 0.51
N ALA A 196 3.25 -6.86 0.57
CA ALA A 196 3.36 -5.76 -0.38
C ALA A 196 4.68 -4.99 -0.29
N ARG A 197 5.44 -5.14 0.80
CA ARG A 197 6.78 -4.53 0.97
C ARG A 197 7.80 -5.02 -0.05
N LYS A 198 7.62 -6.23 -0.60
CA LYS A 198 8.56 -6.86 -1.52
C LYS A 198 7.92 -7.01 -2.91
N ILE A 199 8.29 -6.12 -3.84
CA ILE A 199 7.77 -6.14 -5.23
C ILE A 199 8.66 -6.99 -6.15
N HIS A 200 9.96 -7.04 -5.90
CA HIS A 200 10.96 -7.52 -6.86
C HIS A 200 11.30 -9.00 -6.69
N ASN A 201 10.33 -9.92 -6.73
CA ASN A 201 10.54 -11.38 -6.65
C ASN A 201 11.53 -11.83 -5.54
N GLN A 202 11.64 -11.04 -4.47
CA GLN A 202 12.52 -11.31 -3.34
C GLN A 202 11.80 -12.34 -2.46
N GLN A 203 12.44 -13.50 -2.24
CA GLN A 203 11.82 -14.62 -1.53
C GLN A 203 11.70 -14.38 -0.01
N ASN A 204 12.52 -13.50 0.56
CA ASN A 204 12.50 -13.19 1.99
C ASN A 204 11.55 -12.01 2.27
N ILE A 205 10.27 -12.34 2.53
CA ILE A 205 9.24 -11.37 2.88
C ILE A 205 9.49 -10.76 4.27
N THR A 206 10.15 -11.52 5.16
CA THR A 206 10.42 -11.12 6.55
C THR A 206 11.69 -10.30 6.74
N ASP A 207 12.53 -10.21 5.71
CA ASP A 207 13.79 -9.48 5.81
C ASP A 207 13.57 -7.98 5.90
N GLY A 208 14.13 -7.38 6.96
CA GLY A 208 14.02 -5.94 7.21
C GLY A 208 12.66 -5.53 7.78
N ILE A 209 11.85 -6.45 8.31
CA ILE A 209 10.60 -6.05 8.97
C ILE A 209 10.89 -5.19 10.20
N PHE A 210 11.85 -5.63 11.01
CA PHE A 210 12.22 -4.99 12.27
C PHE A 210 13.09 -3.74 12.11
N SER A 211 13.54 -3.42 10.90
CA SER A 211 14.41 -2.25 10.67
C SER A 211 13.63 -0.93 10.57
N ASN A 212 12.31 -0.97 10.31
CA ASN A 212 11.46 0.21 10.21
C ASN A 212 10.49 0.28 11.41
N PRO A 213 10.80 1.06 12.47
CA PRO A 213 9.93 1.16 13.64
C PRO A 213 8.60 1.87 13.34
N ILE A 214 8.56 2.74 12.32
CA ILE A 214 7.32 3.42 11.90
C ILE A 214 6.35 2.40 11.29
N PHE A 215 6.86 1.53 10.42
CA PHE A 215 6.06 0.44 9.84
C PHE A 215 5.47 -0.45 10.93
N ILE A 216 6.28 -0.87 11.90
CA ILE A 216 5.83 -1.72 13.02
C ILE A 216 4.79 -1.01 13.87
N GLY A 217 5.03 0.26 14.21
CA GLY A 217 4.10 1.07 15.00
C GLY A 217 2.74 1.21 14.33
N ILE A 218 2.72 1.48 13.02
CA ILE A 218 1.48 1.58 12.25
C ILE A 218 0.78 0.22 12.15
N TRP A 219 1.52 -0.85 11.87
CA TRP A 219 0.96 -2.20 11.76
C TRP A 219 0.30 -2.66 13.06
N PHE A 220 0.96 -2.46 14.20
CA PHE A 220 0.35 -2.72 15.51
C PHE A 220 -0.80 -1.75 15.82
N GLY A 221 -0.69 -0.49 15.37
CA GLY A 221 -1.78 0.49 15.46
C GLY A 221 -3.05 0.02 14.74
N HIS A 222 -2.92 -0.53 13.52
CA HIS A 222 -4.02 -1.15 12.79
C HIS A 222 -4.61 -2.34 13.52
N LEU A 223 -3.75 -3.24 14.03
CA LEU A 223 -4.18 -4.42 14.77
C LEU A 223 -4.98 -4.01 16.02
N LEU A 224 -4.47 -3.08 16.82
CA LEU A 224 -5.13 -2.57 18.02
C LEU A 224 -6.41 -1.81 17.69
N GLY A 225 -6.39 -0.96 16.65
CA GLY A 225 -7.57 -0.22 16.18
C GLY A 225 -8.68 -1.17 15.75
N ARG A 226 -8.35 -2.26 15.05
CA ARG A 226 -9.32 -3.28 14.67
C ARG A 226 -9.84 -4.06 15.88
N LEU A 227 -8.96 -4.49 16.79
CA LEU A 227 -9.38 -5.18 18.02
C LEU A 227 -10.31 -4.30 18.87
N TYR A 228 -10.02 -3.01 18.97
CA TYR A 228 -10.88 -2.06 19.67
C TYR A 228 -12.25 -1.91 18.99
N SER A 229 -12.28 -1.80 17.66
CA SER A 229 -13.53 -1.75 16.90
C SER A 229 -14.35 -3.03 17.05
N LEU A 230 -13.70 -4.20 17.16
CA LEU A 230 -14.36 -5.49 17.32
C LEU A 230 -15.11 -5.57 18.67
N ILE A 231 -14.53 -5.03 19.74
CA ILE A 231 -15.16 -4.97 21.07
C ILE A 231 -16.44 -4.13 21.06
N TRP A 232 -16.55 -3.18 20.13
CA TRP A 232 -17.75 -2.34 19.96
C TRP A 232 -18.75 -2.89 18.93
N GLU A 233 -18.36 -3.85 18.09
CA GLU A 233 -19.23 -4.50 17.10
C GLU A 233 -19.92 -5.77 17.63
N VAL A 234 -19.43 -6.35 18.74
CA VAL A 234 -19.97 -7.53 19.44
C VAL A 234 -20.65 -7.09 20.73
#